data_AF-A0A9E3GLG9-F1
#
_entry.id   AF-A0A9E3GLG9-F1
#
_cell.length_a   1.000
_cell.length_b   1.000
_cell.length_c   1.000
_cell.angle_alpha   90.00
_cell.angle_beta   90.00
_cell.angle_gamma   90.00
#
_symmetry.space_group_name_H-M   'P 1'
#
loop_
_entity.id
_entity.type
_entity.pdbx_description
1 polymer ?
#
loop_
_entity_poly.entity_id
_entity_poly.type
_entity_poly.pdbx_seq_one_letter_code
_entity_poly.pdbx_strand_id
1 'polypeptide(L)'
;MADPLRPWRRPPPPPPDPSILPPDLVARAKGLRLRLGDPAGGGSEARRRTRNEYDHALVQLADMLELPGAPEPDLVIGRRVLTTLERSLLEKAVVARGVDLGIAEPVRLRALGPGPSSEPRSEPRSHPDDGMGEPTQAWDPPWYEPRRPDPPAPPPPTPRPLHRRETLVAQARAMRRRLDLYEADERLWPTKVQEWCEDLDSYDGVLVDLAVVVGLPEATLPDGDRRRLLSEERTSIEGGLARAGLDLGGPRPG
;
A
#
# COMPACT_ATOMS: atom_id res chain seq x y z
N MET A 1 -2.09 -41.10 0.84
CA MET A 1 -2.09 -40.69 2.26
C MET A 1 -2.42 -39.20 2.28
N ALA A 2 -3.58 -38.84 2.83
CA ALA A 2 -4.04 -37.45 2.92
C ALA A 2 -3.28 -36.73 4.04
N ASP A 3 -2.83 -35.51 3.78
CA ASP A 3 -2.10 -34.66 4.71
C ASP A 3 -3.05 -34.20 5.85
N PRO A 4 -2.90 -34.72 7.09
CA PRO A 4 -3.87 -34.51 8.16
C PRO A 4 -3.68 -33.17 8.90
N LEU A 5 -2.80 -32.27 8.43
CA LEU A 5 -2.40 -31.06 9.15
C LEU A 5 -2.58 -29.73 8.39
N ARG A 6 -3.44 -29.66 7.36
CA ARG A 6 -3.97 -28.34 6.96
C ARG A 6 -5.03 -27.94 7.98
N PRO A 7 -4.78 -26.99 8.91
CA PRO A 7 -5.85 -26.45 9.74
C PRO A 7 -6.95 -25.97 8.80
N TRP A 8 -8.18 -26.41 9.04
CA TRP A 8 -9.36 -25.99 8.31
C TRP A 8 -9.36 -24.46 8.28
N ARG A 9 -8.93 -23.86 7.16
CA ARG A 9 -9.11 -22.44 6.92
C ARG A 9 -10.62 -22.27 6.92
N ARG A 10 -11.14 -21.64 7.97
CA ARG A 10 -12.56 -21.27 8.00
C ARG A 10 -12.82 -20.53 6.68
N PRO A 11 -13.85 -20.91 5.91
CA PRO A 11 -14.21 -20.14 4.74
C PRO A 11 -14.37 -18.67 5.17
N PRO A 12 -13.92 -17.71 4.34
CA PRO A 12 -14.10 -16.31 4.66
C PRO A 12 -15.59 -16.06 4.96
N PRO A 13 -15.92 -15.17 5.91
CA PRO A 13 -17.31 -14.84 6.19
C PRO A 13 -18.00 -14.42 4.87
N PRO A 14 -19.29 -14.75 4.71
CA PRO A 14 -20.03 -14.29 3.54
C PRO A 14 -19.96 -12.76 3.47
N PRO A 15 -19.87 -12.17 2.26
CA PRO A 15 -19.85 -10.72 2.13
C PRO A 15 -21.12 -10.13 2.75
N PRO A 16 -21.04 -8.98 3.46
CA PRO A 16 -22.21 -8.28 3.96
C PRO A 16 -23.24 -8.03 2.84
N ASP A 17 -24.52 -8.22 3.19
CA ASP A 17 -25.64 -8.00 2.29
C ASP A 17 -25.73 -6.51 1.94
N PRO A 18 -25.66 -6.11 0.65
CA PRO A 18 -25.75 -4.70 0.25
C PRO A 18 -27.06 -4.03 0.68
N SER A 19 -28.10 -4.80 1.03
CA SER A 19 -29.37 -4.30 1.56
C SER A 19 -29.22 -3.63 2.94
N ILE A 20 -28.10 -3.83 3.64
CA ILE A 20 -27.81 -3.15 4.92
C ILE A 20 -27.37 -1.70 4.72
N LEU A 21 -27.06 -1.30 3.49
CA LEU A 21 -26.52 0.04 3.22
C LEU A 21 -27.62 1.11 3.31
N PRO A 22 -27.31 2.28 3.90
CA PRO A 22 -28.25 3.40 3.95
C PRO A 22 -28.60 3.84 2.51
N PRO A 23 -29.90 3.83 2.13
CA PRO A 23 -30.30 4.12 0.75
C PRO A 23 -29.97 5.57 0.35
N ASP A 24 -29.95 6.47 1.31
CA ASP A 24 -29.53 7.87 1.16
C ASP A 24 -28.04 7.99 0.84
N LEU A 25 -27.18 7.17 1.46
CA LEU A 25 -25.74 7.13 1.15
C LEU A 25 -25.49 6.62 -0.28
N VAL A 26 -26.15 5.53 -0.67
CA VAL A 26 -26.05 4.98 -2.04
C VAL A 26 -26.53 6.00 -3.08
N ALA A 27 -27.71 6.61 -2.85
CA ALA A 27 -28.25 7.63 -3.73
C ALA A 27 -27.34 8.87 -3.82
N ARG A 28 -26.74 9.30 -2.69
CA ARG A 28 -25.79 10.40 -2.65
C ARG A 28 -24.52 10.09 -3.45
N ALA A 29 -23.92 8.92 -3.25
CA ALA A 29 -22.73 8.49 -3.99
C ALA A 29 -23.00 8.46 -5.50
N LYS A 30 -24.12 7.86 -5.92
CA LYS A 30 -24.57 7.82 -7.31
C LYS A 30 -24.77 9.23 -7.89
N GLY A 31 -25.46 10.12 -7.18
CA GLY A 31 -25.69 11.49 -7.61
C GLY A 31 -24.39 12.30 -7.77
N LEU A 32 -23.45 12.16 -6.83
CA LEU A 32 -22.14 12.80 -6.89
C LEU A 32 -21.31 12.27 -8.06
N ARG A 33 -21.35 10.95 -8.31
CA ARG A 33 -20.64 10.32 -9.43
C ARG A 33 -21.11 10.84 -10.78
N LEU A 34 -22.43 10.97 -10.96
CA LEU A 34 -23.02 11.52 -12.18
C LEU A 34 -22.58 12.97 -12.40
N ARG A 35 -22.57 13.80 -11.35
CA ARG A 35 -22.09 15.19 -11.42
C ARG A 35 -20.60 15.29 -11.80
N LEU A 36 -19.77 14.37 -11.33
CA LEU A 36 -18.35 14.31 -11.71
C LEU A 36 -18.14 13.98 -13.18
N GLY A 37 -19.06 13.21 -13.78
CA GLY A 37 -19.05 12.87 -15.20
C GLY A 37 -19.57 13.98 -16.12
N ASP A 38 -20.22 15.01 -15.58
CA ASP A 38 -20.78 16.11 -16.37
C ASP A 38 -19.71 17.17 -16.67
N PRO A 39 -19.26 17.32 -17.93
CA PRO A 39 -18.28 18.33 -18.31
C PRO A 39 -18.83 19.76 -18.22
N ALA A 40 -20.14 19.97 -18.12
CA ALA A 40 -20.77 21.28 -17.90
C ALA A 40 -20.86 21.65 -16.41
N GLY A 41 -20.51 20.73 -15.50
CA GLY A 41 -20.66 20.86 -14.05
C GLY A 41 -19.65 21.81 -13.39
N GLY A 42 -19.80 23.11 -13.60
CA GLY A 42 -19.17 24.16 -12.80
C GLY A 42 -17.65 24.32 -12.94
N GLY A 43 -17.13 25.36 -12.27
CA GLY A 43 -15.71 25.69 -12.21
C GLY A 43 -14.86 24.64 -11.47
N SER A 44 -13.54 24.79 -11.55
CA SER A 44 -12.54 23.85 -10.98
C SER A 44 -12.76 23.56 -9.50
N GLU A 45 -13.12 24.57 -8.71
CA GLU A 45 -13.37 24.44 -7.27
C GLU A 45 -14.63 23.61 -6.96
N ALA A 46 -15.72 23.82 -7.71
CA ALA A 46 -16.94 23.05 -7.56
C ALA A 46 -16.71 21.57 -7.89
N ARG A 47 -15.90 21.26 -8.92
CA ARG A 47 -15.51 19.88 -9.24
C ARG A 47 -14.65 19.25 -8.17
N ARG A 48 -13.70 20.00 -7.61
CA ARG A 48 -12.86 19.51 -6.50
C ARG A 48 -13.72 19.18 -5.28
N ARG A 49 -14.64 20.06 -4.90
CA ARG A 49 -15.59 19.80 -3.81
C ARG A 49 -16.44 18.55 -4.06
N THR A 50 -17.05 18.45 -5.25
CA THR A 50 -17.85 17.29 -5.64
C THR A 50 -17.03 15.99 -5.57
N ARG A 51 -15.75 16.04 -5.98
CA ARG A 51 -14.83 14.89 -5.92
C ARG A 51 -14.55 14.47 -4.49
N ASN A 52 -14.25 15.40 -3.60
CA ASN A 52 -13.99 15.10 -2.20
C ASN A 52 -15.22 14.51 -1.50
N GLU A 53 -16.41 15.07 -1.77
CA GLU A 53 -17.67 14.53 -1.24
C GLU A 53 -17.95 13.13 -1.77
N TYR A 54 -17.62 12.86 -3.04
CA TYR A 54 -17.78 11.55 -3.65
C TYR A 54 -16.81 10.53 -3.04
N ASP A 55 -15.53 10.87 -2.93
CA ASP A 55 -14.50 10.03 -2.33
C ASP A 55 -14.88 9.62 -0.91
N HIS A 56 -15.38 10.57 -0.12
CA HIS A 56 -15.86 10.31 1.23
C HIS A 56 -17.06 9.33 1.24
N ALA A 57 -18.07 9.55 0.39
CA ALA A 57 -19.22 8.64 0.31
C ALA A 57 -18.80 7.23 -0.13
N LEU A 58 -17.84 7.14 -1.06
CA LEU A 58 -17.33 5.88 -1.57
C LEU A 58 -16.58 5.09 -0.49
N VAL A 59 -15.83 5.78 0.37
CA VAL A 59 -15.11 5.16 1.49
C VAL A 59 -16.06 4.69 2.59
N GLN A 60 -17.10 5.46 2.91
CA GLN A 60 -18.16 5.01 3.82
C GLN A 60 -18.86 3.75 3.31
N LEU A 61 -19.19 3.69 2.01
CA LEU A 61 -19.76 2.48 1.41
C LEU A 61 -18.81 1.29 1.51
N ALA A 62 -17.52 1.52 1.28
CA ALA A 62 -16.51 0.47 1.34
C ALA A 62 -16.30 -0.08 2.75
N ASP A 63 -16.29 0.79 3.75
CA ASP A 63 -16.22 0.45 5.18
C ASP A 63 -17.43 -0.40 5.61
N MET A 64 -18.65 0.06 5.28
CA MET A 64 -19.88 -0.68 5.59
C MET A 64 -20.00 -2.03 4.87
N LEU A 65 -19.36 -2.17 3.71
CA LEU A 65 -19.26 -3.42 2.96
C LEU A 65 -18.08 -4.31 3.41
N GLU A 66 -17.34 -3.89 4.44
CA GLU A 66 -16.14 -4.56 4.93
C GLU A 66 -15.18 -4.90 3.78
N LEU A 67 -14.95 -3.94 2.89
CA LEU A 67 -14.05 -4.14 1.76
C LEU A 67 -12.59 -4.16 2.25
N PRO A 68 -11.83 -5.22 1.96
CA PRO A 68 -10.45 -5.32 2.42
C PRO A 68 -9.60 -4.22 1.79
N GLY A 69 -8.85 -3.50 2.63
CA GLY A 69 -8.00 -2.39 2.20
C GLY A 69 -8.73 -1.08 1.88
N ALA A 70 -10.02 -0.97 2.20
CA ALA A 70 -10.69 0.33 2.21
C ALA A 70 -9.97 1.26 3.20
N PRO A 71 -9.68 2.52 2.82
CA PRO A 71 -9.13 3.48 3.77
C PRO A 71 -10.14 3.77 4.88
N GLU A 72 -9.65 4.06 6.08
CA GLU A 72 -10.55 4.42 7.18
C GLU A 72 -11.32 5.72 6.85
N PRO A 73 -12.64 5.78 7.09
CA PRO A 73 -13.46 6.96 6.77
C PRO A 73 -12.90 8.24 7.39
N ASP A 74 -12.41 8.16 8.63
CA ASP A 74 -11.87 9.30 9.38
C ASP A 74 -10.58 9.87 8.77
N LEU A 75 -9.82 9.07 8.02
CA LEU A 75 -8.61 9.52 7.33
C LEU A 75 -8.93 10.29 6.03
N VAL A 76 -10.14 10.11 5.48
CA VAL A 76 -10.56 10.71 4.21
C VAL A 76 -11.32 12.02 4.44
N ILE A 77 -11.89 12.23 5.63
CA ILE A 77 -12.54 13.49 6.00
C ILE A 77 -11.53 14.66 5.99
N GLY A 78 -11.55 15.45 4.93
CA GLY A 78 -10.89 16.75 4.84
C GLY A 78 -9.37 16.74 4.62
N ARG A 79 -8.69 15.60 4.74
CA ARG A 79 -7.21 15.52 4.64
C ARG A 79 -6.68 14.73 3.46
N ARG A 80 -7.42 13.76 2.93
CA ARG A 80 -6.95 12.88 1.84
C ARG A 80 -8.01 12.76 0.74
N VAL A 81 -7.61 13.12 -0.48
CA VAL A 81 -8.39 12.84 -1.70
C VAL A 81 -7.95 11.49 -2.23
N LEU A 82 -8.89 10.65 -2.67
CA LEU A 82 -8.52 9.39 -3.31
C LEU A 82 -7.81 9.70 -4.63
N THR A 83 -6.70 9.00 -4.87
CA THR A 83 -6.10 8.98 -6.21
C THR A 83 -7.12 8.44 -7.23
N THR A 84 -6.91 8.74 -8.52
CA THR A 84 -7.78 8.22 -9.59
C THR A 84 -7.91 6.70 -9.55
N LEU A 85 -6.80 6.02 -9.26
CA LEU A 85 -6.76 4.57 -9.15
C LEU A 85 -7.50 4.05 -7.91
N GLU A 86 -7.22 4.59 -6.71
CA GLU A 86 -7.93 4.20 -5.48
C GLU A 86 -9.44 4.36 -5.65
N ARG A 87 -9.89 5.50 -6.19
CA ARG A 87 -11.31 5.74 -6.49
C ARG A 87 -11.87 4.70 -7.44
N SER A 88 -11.18 4.42 -8.56
CA SER A 88 -11.64 3.42 -9.53
C SER A 88 -11.74 2.02 -8.92
N LEU A 89 -10.79 1.63 -8.06
CA LEU A 89 -10.79 0.34 -7.38
C LEU A 89 -11.93 0.23 -6.38
N LEU A 90 -12.13 1.26 -5.57
CA LEU A 90 -13.25 1.34 -4.63
C LEU A 90 -14.60 1.32 -5.36
N GLU A 91 -14.73 2.06 -6.47
CA GLU A 91 -15.90 2.03 -7.35
C GLU A 91 -16.21 0.60 -7.81
N LYS A 92 -15.21 -0.09 -8.38
CA LYS A 92 -15.35 -1.47 -8.86
C LYS A 92 -15.71 -2.43 -7.73
N ALA A 93 -15.08 -2.31 -6.57
CA ALA A 93 -15.32 -3.21 -5.44
C ALA A 93 -16.72 -3.01 -4.83
N VAL A 94 -17.19 -1.76 -4.72
CA VAL A 94 -18.56 -1.42 -4.28
C VAL A 94 -19.59 -1.96 -5.28
N VAL A 95 -19.36 -1.79 -6.59
CA VAL A 95 -20.23 -2.36 -7.63
C VAL A 95 -20.22 -3.90 -7.63
N ALA A 96 -19.07 -4.52 -7.39
CA ALA A 96 -18.96 -5.98 -7.28
C ALA A 96 -19.74 -6.55 -6.09
N ARG A 97 -20.01 -5.74 -5.07
CA ARG A 97 -20.92 -6.07 -3.95
C ARG A 97 -22.39 -5.79 -4.27
N GLY A 98 -22.74 -5.40 -5.49
CA GLY A 98 -24.11 -5.20 -5.96
C GLY A 98 -24.66 -3.79 -5.76
N VAL A 99 -23.83 -2.82 -5.37
CA VAL A 99 -24.25 -1.43 -5.21
C VAL A 99 -24.22 -0.69 -6.55
N ASP A 100 -25.37 -0.17 -6.98
CA ASP A 100 -25.46 0.60 -8.22
C ASP A 100 -25.00 2.06 -8.02
N LEU A 101 -23.79 2.36 -8.51
CA LEU A 101 -23.23 3.72 -8.53
C LEU A 101 -23.57 4.51 -9.81
N GLY A 102 -24.40 3.96 -10.70
CA GLY A 102 -24.73 4.57 -11.99
C GLY A 102 -23.59 4.49 -13.02
N ILE A 103 -22.62 3.60 -12.81
CA ILE A 103 -21.57 3.29 -13.77
C ILE A 103 -22.18 2.34 -14.80
N ALA A 104 -22.12 2.68 -16.10
CA ALA A 104 -22.55 1.78 -17.16
C ALA A 104 -21.87 0.41 -16.93
N GLU A 105 -22.67 -0.66 -16.83
CA GLU A 105 -22.27 -1.97 -16.28
C GLU A 105 -20.80 -2.33 -16.58
N PRO A 106 -19.98 -2.68 -15.57
CA PRO A 106 -18.77 -3.43 -15.87
C PRO A 106 -19.20 -4.77 -16.48
N VAL A 107 -18.62 -5.09 -17.64
CA VAL A 107 -18.80 -6.37 -18.35
C VAL A 107 -18.81 -7.50 -17.32
N ARG A 108 -19.97 -8.16 -17.16
CA ARG A 108 -20.11 -9.30 -16.25
C ARG A 108 -19.07 -10.35 -16.60
N LEU A 109 -18.01 -10.45 -15.80
CA LEU A 109 -17.10 -11.59 -15.82
C LEU A 109 -17.93 -12.80 -15.38
N ARG A 110 -18.46 -13.54 -16.37
CA ARG A 110 -19.01 -14.88 -16.17
C ARG A 110 -17.99 -15.68 -15.36
N ALA A 111 -18.43 -16.18 -14.22
CA ALA A 111 -17.68 -17.12 -13.39
C ALA A 111 -17.20 -18.30 -14.26
N LEU A 112 -15.91 -18.31 -14.60
CA LEU A 112 -15.23 -19.50 -15.08
C LEU A 112 -14.68 -20.21 -13.84
N GLY A 113 -15.03 -21.49 -13.72
CA GLY A 113 -14.80 -22.30 -12.53
C GLY A 113 -13.33 -22.46 -12.14
N PRO A 114 -13.07 -23.06 -10.96
CA PRO A 114 -11.74 -23.14 -10.38
C PRO A 114 -10.83 -24.06 -11.20
N GLY A 115 -9.79 -23.49 -11.80
CA GLY A 115 -8.64 -24.21 -12.35
C GLY A 115 -7.57 -24.46 -11.28
N PRO A 116 -6.83 -25.57 -11.33
CA PRO A 116 -5.96 -26.01 -10.24
C PRO A 116 -4.69 -25.15 -10.12
N SER A 117 -4.41 -24.75 -8.88
CA SER A 117 -3.24 -23.99 -8.46
C SER A 117 -1.99 -24.89 -8.43
N SER A 118 -0.90 -24.44 -9.05
CA SER A 118 0.43 -25.06 -8.96
C SER A 118 1.28 -24.27 -7.96
N GLU A 119 1.53 -24.83 -6.78
CA GLU A 119 2.47 -24.31 -5.77
C GLU A 119 3.88 -24.85 -6.05
N PRO A 120 4.95 -24.03 -5.97
CA PRO A 120 6.30 -24.55 -5.79
C PRO A 120 6.60 -24.76 -4.30
N ARG A 121 7.09 -25.96 -3.98
CA ARG A 121 7.59 -26.39 -2.67
C ARG A 121 8.87 -25.64 -2.28
N SER A 122 8.93 -25.16 -1.05
CA SER A 122 10.19 -24.89 -0.33
C SER A 122 10.14 -25.59 1.02
N GLU A 123 11.15 -26.43 1.27
CA GLU A 123 11.32 -27.22 2.50
C GLU A 123 11.82 -26.35 3.66
N PRO A 124 11.44 -26.65 4.92
CA PRO A 124 12.04 -26.03 6.10
C PRO A 124 13.23 -26.87 6.61
N ARG A 125 14.34 -26.19 6.91
CA ARG A 125 15.45 -26.74 7.68
C ARG A 125 15.09 -26.83 9.16
N SER A 126 15.25 -28.02 9.73
CA SER A 126 15.17 -28.30 11.15
C SER A 126 16.29 -27.60 11.92
N HIS A 127 15.96 -27.04 13.08
CA HIS A 127 16.93 -26.70 14.12
C HIS A 127 16.55 -27.52 15.37
N PRO A 128 17.50 -28.25 15.99
CA PRO A 128 17.20 -28.98 17.21
C PRO A 128 17.19 -28.05 18.43
N ASP A 129 16.30 -28.44 19.32
CA ASP A 129 16.06 -28.06 20.70
C ASP A 129 17.28 -28.47 21.55
N ASP A 130 17.88 -27.53 22.28
CA ASP A 130 18.96 -27.82 23.23
C ASP A 130 18.65 -27.15 24.58
N GLY A 131 18.21 -27.99 25.51
CA GLY A 131 18.82 -28.09 26.84
C GLY A 131 18.66 -26.91 27.79
N MET A 132 17.61 -26.95 28.60
CA MET A 132 17.59 -26.35 29.93
C MET A 132 18.69 -26.97 30.81
N GLY A 133 19.65 -26.15 31.23
CA GLY A 133 20.62 -26.45 32.27
C GLY A 133 20.75 -25.26 33.22
N GLU A 134 20.48 -25.51 34.51
CA GLU A 134 20.54 -24.55 35.61
C GLU A 134 21.92 -23.90 35.82
N PRO A 135 21.96 -22.71 36.45
CA PRO A 135 23.19 -21.95 36.65
C PRO A 135 24.08 -22.57 37.73
N THR A 136 25.17 -23.20 37.31
CA THR A 136 26.29 -23.51 38.20
C THR A 136 26.98 -22.21 38.64
N GLN A 137 26.92 -21.98 39.95
CA GLN A 137 27.60 -20.94 40.71
C GLN A 137 29.11 -20.97 40.39
N ALA A 138 29.61 -19.89 39.77
CA ALA A 138 31.02 -19.75 39.42
C ALA A 138 31.86 -19.56 40.68
N TRP A 139 32.75 -20.52 40.90
CA TRP A 139 33.94 -20.41 41.73
C TRP A 139 34.84 -19.34 41.06
N ASP A 140 35.05 -18.19 41.70
CA ASP A 140 36.05 -17.22 41.24
C ASP A 140 37.43 -17.63 41.77
N PRO A 141 38.35 -18.13 40.94
CA PRO A 141 39.69 -18.43 41.38
C PRO A 141 40.51 -17.14 41.60
N PRO A 142 41.48 -17.13 42.54
CA PRO A 142 42.18 -15.92 42.99
C PRO A 142 43.16 -15.28 41.98
N TRP A 143 43.12 -15.70 40.71
CA TRP A 143 43.93 -15.18 39.61
C TRP A 143 43.10 -14.47 38.53
N TYR A 144 41.82 -14.17 38.82
CA TYR A 144 40.97 -13.38 37.94
C TYR A 144 41.36 -11.89 38.03
N GLU A 145 42.24 -11.44 37.14
CA GLU A 145 42.42 -10.01 36.89
C GLU A 145 41.16 -9.48 36.19
N PRO A 146 40.53 -8.38 36.66
CA PRO A 146 39.40 -7.78 35.98
C PRO A 146 39.81 -7.44 34.55
N ARG A 147 39.18 -8.10 33.55
CA ARG A 147 39.33 -7.72 32.15
C ARG A 147 39.08 -6.21 32.06
N ARG A 148 40.10 -5.47 31.63
CA ARG A 148 39.92 -4.05 31.29
C ARG A 148 38.75 -3.99 30.31
N PRO A 149 37.78 -3.08 30.51
CA PRO A 149 36.69 -2.94 29.57
C PRO A 149 37.29 -2.72 28.19
N ASP A 150 36.90 -3.55 27.22
CA ASP A 150 37.35 -3.41 25.85
C ASP A 150 37.05 -1.97 25.41
N PRO A 151 38.00 -1.30 24.72
CA PRO A 151 37.73 0.01 24.18
C PRO A 151 36.45 -0.05 23.34
N PRO A 152 35.56 0.96 23.43
CA PRO A 152 34.30 0.94 22.71
C PRO A 152 34.59 0.67 21.24
N ALA A 153 33.92 -0.35 20.69
CA ALA A 153 34.06 -0.69 19.28
C ALA A 153 33.86 0.59 18.44
N PRO A 154 34.73 0.86 17.45
CA PRO A 154 34.52 2.00 16.58
C PRO A 154 33.11 1.92 15.99
N PRO A 155 32.39 3.05 15.86
CA PRO A 155 31.07 3.03 15.27
C PRO A 155 31.16 2.38 13.88
N PRO A 156 30.14 1.59 13.47
CA PRO A 156 30.15 0.98 12.15
C PRO A 156 30.35 2.08 11.10
N PRO A 157 31.17 1.85 10.06
CA PRO A 157 31.43 2.85 9.04
C PRO A 157 30.08 3.26 8.43
N THR A 158 29.80 4.57 8.43
CA THR A 158 28.63 5.09 7.74
C THR A 158 28.74 4.72 6.26
N PRO A 159 27.69 4.12 5.66
CA PRO A 159 27.73 3.74 4.26
C PRO A 159 28.06 4.96 3.41
N ARG A 160 29.02 4.81 2.49
CA ARG A 160 29.47 5.92 1.64
C ARG A 160 28.26 6.52 0.89
N PRO A 161 28.16 7.86 0.74
CA PRO A 161 26.98 8.53 0.17
C PRO A 161 26.53 7.99 -1.20
N LEU A 162 27.49 7.58 -2.04
CA LEU A 162 27.23 7.03 -3.37
C LEU A 162 26.49 5.68 -3.31
N HIS A 163 26.84 4.82 -2.36
CA HIS A 163 26.20 3.52 -2.21
C HIS A 163 24.75 3.64 -1.73
N ARG A 164 24.46 4.62 -0.87
CA ARG A 164 23.09 4.92 -0.43
C ARG A 164 22.21 5.36 -1.62
N ARG A 165 22.72 6.26 -2.47
CA ARG A 165 22.00 6.73 -3.67
C ARG A 165 21.65 5.57 -4.61
N GLU A 166 22.63 4.73 -4.96
CA GLU A 166 22.42 3.60 -5.87
C GLU A 166 21.41 2.59 -5.32
N THR A 167 21.49 2.31 -4.01
CA THR A 167 20.56 1.41 -3.32
C THR A 167 19.12 1.92 -3.38
N LEU A 168 18.91 3.21 -3.07
CA LEU A 168 17.59 3.83 -3.12
C LEU A 168 17.01 3.86 -4.56
N VAL A 169 17.84 4.13 -5.57
CA VAL A 169 17.41 4.08 -6.98
C VAL A 169 16.98 2.66 -7.38
N ALA A 170 17.74 1.64 -6.99
CA ALA A 170 17.40 0.25 -7.28
C ALA A 170 16.08 -0.15 -6.60
N GLN A 171 15.90 0.25 -5.33
CA GLN A 171 14.69 0.00 -4.56
C GLN A 171 13.47 0.70 -5.17
N ALA A 172 13.59 1.99 -5.52
CA ALA A 172 12.54 2.76 -6.18
C ALA A 172 12.10 2.12 -7.49
N ARG A 173 13.05 1.72 -8.35
CA ARG A 173 12.75 1.02 -9.62
C ARG A 173 12.06 -0.32 -9.41
N ALA A 174 12.46 -1.09 -8.40
CA ALA A 174 11.83 -2.38 -8.10
C ALA A 174 10.38 -2.19 -7.61
N MET A 175 10.14 -1.22 -6.73
CA MET A 175 8.81 -0.88 -6.23
C MET A 175 7.92 -0.34 -7.35
N ARG A 176 8.43 0.59 -8.18
CA ARG A 176 7.75 1.11 -9.38
C ARG A 176 7.23 -0.02 -10.28
N ARG A 177 8.12 -0.94 -10.67
CA ARG A 177 7.72 -2.09 -11.52
C ARG A 177 6.62 -2.93 -10.91
N ARG A 178 6.66 -3.13 -9.59
CA ARG A 178 5.62 -3.90 -8.88
C ARG A 178 4.29 -3.15 -8.84
N LEU A 179 4.31 -1.83 -8.64
CA LEU A 179 3.13 -0.96 -8.76
C LEU A 179 2.54 -0.99 -10.18
N ASP A 180 3.39 -0.97 -11.22
CA ASP A 180 2.96 -1.10 -12.61
C ASP A 180 2.35 -2.47 -12.91
N LEU A 181 2.88 -3.55 -12.32
CA LEU A 181 2.32 -4.90 -12.44
C LEU A 181 0.94 -5.02 -11.80
N TYR A 182 0.74 -4.39 -10.63
CA TYR A 182 -0.59 -4.29 -10.07
C TYR A 182 -1.49 -3.58 -11.08
N GLU A 183 -1.13 -2.40 -11.58
CA GLU A 183 -1.97 -1.66 -12.54
C GLU A 183 -2.30 -2.40 -13.83
N ALA A 184 -1.40 -3.24 -14.32
CA ALA A 184 -1.62 -4.03 -15.53
C ALA A 184 -2.57 -5.23 -15.33
N ASP A 185 -2.61 -5.85 -14.15
CA ASP A 185 -3.41 -7.04 -13.90
C ASP A 185 -4.54 -6.79 -12.89
N GLU A 186 -5.68 -6.32 -13.42
CA GLU A 186 -6.90 -6.06 -12.64
C GLU A 186 -7.42 -7.27 -11.86
N ARG A 187 -7.05 -8.50 -12.22
CA ARG A 187 -7.58 -9.72 -11.59
C ARG A 187 -6.95 -10.02 -10.24
N LEU A 188 -5.75 -9.52 -9.98
CA LEU A 188 -5.03 -9.76 -8.72
C LEU A 188 -5.53 -8.84 -7.59
N TRP A 189 -6.27 -7.78 -7.91
CA TRP A 189 -6.54 -6.66 -6.99
C TRP A 189 -7.44 -6.93 -5.80
N PRO A 190 -8.57 -7.68 -5.91
CA PRO A 190 -9.46 -7.86 -4.76
C PRO A 190 -8.76 -8.50 -3.55
N THR A 191 -7.71 -9.29 -3.82
CA THR A 191 -6.90 -9.96 -2.81
C THR A 191 -5.63 -9.20 -2.41
N LYS A 192 -5.30 -8.09 -3.08
CA LYS A 192 -3.98 -7.43 -3.02
C LYS A 192 -4.03 -5.93 -2.69
N VAL A 193 -5.20 -5.35 -2.42
CA VAL A 193 -5.34 -3.89 -2.11
C VAL A 193 -4.41 -3.46 -0.97
N GLN A 194 -4.34 -4.24 0.10
CA GLN A 194 -3.47 -3.95 1.24
C GLN A 194 -1.98 -3.97 0.84
N GLU A 195 -1.53 -5.01 0.14
CA GLU A 195 -0.14 -5.11 -0.34
C GLU A 195 0.21 -3.95 -1.28
N TRP A 196 -0.71 -3.55 -2.16
CA TRP A 196 -0.53 -2.39 -3.03
C TRP A 196 -0.36 -1.09 -2.23
N CYS A 197 -1.20 -0.88 -1.20
CA CYS A 197 -1.09 0.28 -0.32
C CYS A 197 0.26 0.30 0.40
N GLU A 198 0.69 -0.81 0.97
CA GLU A 198 1.98 -0.93 1.67
C GLU A 198 3.17 -0.68 0.73
N ASP A 199 3.11 -1.22 -0.49
CA ASP A 199 4.12 -1.00 -1.52
C ASP A 199 4.15 0.47 -1.98
N LEU A 200 2.99 1.13 -2.06
CA LEU A 200 2.90 2.53 -2.42
C LEU A 200 3.45 3.44 -1.31
N ASP A 201 3.12 3.20 -0.05
CA ASP A 201 3.68 3.95 1.08
C ASP A 201 5.19 3.79 1.19
N SER A 202 5.68 2.56 0.94
CA SER A 202 7.12 2.28 0.89
C SER A 202 7.79 3.01 -0.27
N TYR A 203 7.15 3.04 -1.44
CA TYR A 203 7.65 3.75 -2.61
C TYR A 203 7.73 5.27 -2.36
N ASP A 204 6.70 5.86 -1.75
CA ASP A 204 6.69 7.27 -1.38
C ASP A 204 7.82 7.63 -0.41
N GLY A 205 8.04 6.79 0.61
CA GLY A 205 9.17 6.95 1.53
C GLY A 205 10.52 6.93 0.81
N VAL A 206 10.73 5.99 -0.11
CA VAL A 206 11.96 5.89 -0.89
C VAL A 206 12.13 7.09 -1.83
N LEU A 207 11.05 7.60 -2.43
CA LEU A 207 11.08 8.80 -3.26
C LEU A 207 11.52 10.04 -2.48
N VAL A 208 10.97 10.26 -1.28
CA VAL A 208 11.38 11.38 -0.42
C VAL A 208 12.84 11.25 0.00
N ASP A 209 13.26 10.06 0.46
CA ASP A 209 14.66 9.81 0.83
C ASP A 209 15.62 10.07 -0.34
N LEU A 210 15.26 9.61 -1.54
CA LEU A 210 16.07 9.81 -2.73
C LEU A 210 16.14 11.29 -3.12
N ALA A 211 15.02 12.01 -3.02
CA ALA A 211 14.93 13.43 -3.31
C ALA A 211 15.76 14.28 -2.33
N VAL A 212 15.80 13.91 -1.04
CA VAL A 212 16.71 14.50 -0.05
C VAL A 212 18.18 14.24 -0.41
N VAL A 213 18.52 13.00 -0.80
CA VAL A 213 19.90 12.63 -1.17
C VAL A 213 20.42 13.42 -2.37
N VAL A 214 19.56 13.76 -3.34
CA VAL A 214 19.94 14.59 -4.50
C VAL A 214 19.75 16.09 -4.30
N GLY A 215 19.22 16.52 -3.16
CA GLY A 215 19.02 17.94 -2.84
C GLY A 215 17.87 18.61 -3.58
N LEU A 216 16.77 17.87 -3.84
CA LEU A 216 15.56 18.46 -4.43
C LEU A 216 14.78 19.27 -3.37
N PRO A 217 14.42 20.55 -3.67
CA PRO A 217 13.75 21.44 -2.71
C PRO A 217 12.30 21.03 -2.42
N GLU A 218 11.67 20.26 -3.31
CA GLU A 218 10.28 19.80 -3.20
C GLU A 218 10.11 18.60 -2.24
N ALA A 219 11.21 18.04 -1.71
CA ALA A 219 11.19 16.84 -0.88
C ALA A 219 10.85 17.11 0.59
N THR A 220 10.95 18.36 1.06
CA THR A 220 10.66 18.71 2.45
C THR A 220 9.15 18.75 2.69
N LEU A 221 8.61 17.60 3.08
CA LEU A 221 7.35 17.55 3.80
C LEU A 221 7.51 18.34 5.12
N PRO A 222 6.45 19.03 5.60
CA PRO A 222 6.47 19.65 6.93
C PRO A 222 6.93 18.63 7.97
N ASP A 223 7.88 19.03 8.81
CA ASP A 223 8.69 18.18 9.69
C ASP A 223 7.99 16.90 10.20
N GLY A 224 8.51 15.75 9.79
CA GLY A 224 8.22 14.45 10.39
C GLY A 224 6.89 13.79 9.98
N ASP A 225 6.05 14.45 9.21
CA ASP A 225 4.75 13.89 8.84
C ASP A 225 4.92 12.90 7.68
N ARG A 226 4.88 11.60 8.01
CA ARG A 226 4.84 10.49 7.03
C ARG A 226 3.47 10.44 6.35
N ARG A 227 3.09 11.50 5.63
CA ARG A 227 1.90 11.48 4.78
C ARG A 227 2.23 10.85 3.43
N ARG A 228 1.28 10.07 2.90
CA ARG A 228 1.33 9.55 1.53
C ARG A 228 1.41 10.73 0.53
N LEU A 229 2.26 10.61 -0.47
CA LEU A 229 2.42 11.61 -1.51
C LEU A 229 1.20 11.59 -2.44
N LEU A 230 0.68 12.77 -2.74
CA LEU A 230 -0.31 12.93 -3.79
C LEU A 230 0.30 12.54 -5.15
N SER A 231 -0.53 12.12 -6.11
CA SER A 231 -0.04 11.73 -7.44
C SER A 231 0.77 12.85 -8.13
N GLU A 232 0.36 14.11 -7.95
CA GLU A 232 1.06 15.28 -8.50
C GLU A 232 2.43 15.49 -7.83
N GLU A 233 2.50 15.31 -6.50
CA GLU A 233 3.76 15.41 -5.73
C GLU A 233 4.74 14.30 -6.15
N ARG A 234 4.27 13.06 -6.27
CA ARG A 234 5.06 11.95 -6.84
C ARG A 234 5.59 12.28 -8.22
N THR A 235 4.72 12.78 -9.11
CA THR A 235 5.10 13.13 -10.48
C THR A 235 6.14 14.25 -10.49
N SER A 236 6.01 15.24 -9.61
CA SER A 236 6.99 16.33 -9.47
C SER A 236 8.35 15.82 -9.00
N ILE A 237 8.37 14.99 -7.95
CA ILE A 237 9.59 14.38 -7.42
C ILE A 237 10.27 13.50 -8.47
N GLU A 238 9.52 12.63 -9.15
CA GLU A 238 10.03 11.78 -10.22
C GLU A 238 10.60 12.60 -11.38
N GLY A 239 9.93 13.69 -11.78
CA GLY A 239 10.44 14.62 -12.77
C GLY A 239 11.71 15.34 -12.33
N GLY A 240 11.80 15.72 -11.04
CA GLY A 240 13.01 16.26 -10.41
C GLY A 240 14.18 15.26 -10.46
N LEU A 241 13.92 14.00 -10.09
CA LEU A 241 14.90 12.92 -10.12
C LEU A 241 15.38 12.63 -11.55
N ALA A 242 14.47 12.60 -12.52
CA ALA A 242 14.83 12.43 -13.93
C ALA A 242 15.74 13.56 -14.43
N ARG A 243 15.46 14.83 -14.07
CA ARG A 243 16.33 15.98 -14.38
C ARG A 243 17.71 15.89 -13.71
N ALA A 244 17.80 15.22 -12.57
CA ALA A 244 19.06 14.90 -11.90
C ALA A 244 19.78 13.65 -12.48
N GLY A 245 19.28 13.09 -13.58
CA GLY A 245 19.84 11.90 -14.24
C GLY A 245 19.47 10.58 -13.57
N LEU A 246 18.46 10.56 -12.70
CA LEU A 246 17.95 9.37 -12.01
C LEU A 246 16.59 8.96 -12.56
N ASP A 247 16.59 8.37 -13.75
CA ASP A 247 15.36 7.83 -14.33
C ASP A 247 14.92 6.57 -13.59
N LEU A 248 13.68 6.60 -13.10
CA LEU A 248 13.02 5.49 -12.39
C LEU A 248 12.16 4.62 -13.33
N GLY A 249 12.04 4.97 -14.61
CA GLY A 249 11.26 4.24 -15.61
C GLY A 249 10.27 5.09 -16.41
N GLY A 250 10.50 6.40 -16.53
CA GLY A 250 9.66 7.33 -17.32
C GLY A 250 8.28 7.68 -16.72
N PRO A 251 7.68 8.80 -17.15
CA PRO A 251 6.38 9.25 -16.65
C PRO A 251 5.26 8.29 -17.10
N ARG A 252 4.31 8.03 -16.20
CA ARG A 252 3.05 7.39 -16.58
C ARG A 252 2.24 8.38 -17.42
N PRO A 253 1.71 8.01 -18.59
CA PRO A 253 0.66 8.80 -19.22
C PRO A 253 -0.53 8.87 -18.25
N GLY A 254 -1.00 10.09 -18.00
CA GLY A 254 -2.07 10.38 -17.05
C GLY A 254 -3.45 9.90 -17.47
#